data_AF-A0A9X4DGS5-F1
#
_entry.id   AF-A0A9X4DGS5-F1
#
_cell.length_a   1.000
_cell.length_b   1.000
_cell.length_c   1.000
_cell.angle_alpha   90.00
_cell.angle_beta   90.00
_cell.angle_gamma   90.00
#
_symmetry.space_group_name_H-M   'P 1'
#
loop_
_entity.id
_entity.type
_entity.pdbx_description
1 polymer ?
#
loop_
_entity_poly.entity_id
_entity_poly.type
_entity_poly.pdbx_seq_one_letter_code
_entity_poly.pdbx_strand_id
1 'polypeptide(L)'
;MDLVYNRLTDFYLEGDNCSALRSAYLADVVTVTPHPQAYALYADKRRLVDLTNARFLEEIGVDQQIRAVLAQYVPLTVPVEHGNAEHLWQNRRSLFFKPVSGFGSRGAYRGDKLTKRVWEGKLRGPIPCGSRRA
;
A
#
# COMPACT_ATOMS: atom_id res chain seq x y z
N MET A 1 -25.28 14.81 -15.75
CA MET A 1 -24.24 13.79 -15.97
C MET A 1 -24.13 13.05 -14.67
N ASP A 2 -24.56 11.80 -14.64
CA ASP A 2 -24.82 11.11 -13.37
C ASP A 2 -23.62 10.25 -12.93
N LEU A 3 -22.71 9.95 -13.86
CA LEU A 3 -21.52 9.12 -13.65
C LEU A 3 -20.29 9.71 -14.33
N VAL A 4 -19.19 9.78 -13.61
CA VAL A 4 -17.85 10.08 -14.11
C VAL A 4 -16.95 8.88 -13.90
N TYR A 5 -16.41 8.34 -14.99
CA TYR A 5 -15.38 7.30 -14.93
C TYR A 5 -13.99 7.93 -14.85
N ASN A 6 -13.44 8.00 -13.65
CA ASN A 6 -12.13 8.57 -13.38
C ASN A 6 -11.02 7.65 -13.91
N ARG A 7 -10.35 8.11 -14.98
CA ARG A 7 -9.17 7.47 -15.58
C ARG A 7 -7.85 8.08 -15.12
N LEU A 8 -7.90 9.08 -14.23
CA LEU A 8 -6.71 9.71 -13.67
C LEU A 8 -6.08 8.80 -12.62
N THR A 9 -4.80 9.02 -12.32
CA THR A 9 -4.12 8.36 -11.20
C THR A 9 -4.42 9.03 -9.86
N ASP A 10 -5.02 10.22 -9.88
CA ASP A 10 -5.50 10.89 -8.69
C ASP A 10 -6.90 10.36 -8.34
N PHE A 11 -6.91 9.25 -7.61
CA PHE A 11 -8.15 8.62 -7.13
C PHE A 11 -8.77 9.35 -5.94
N TYR A 12 -8.05 10.27 -5.31
CA TYR A 12 -8.50 11.06 -4.17
C TYR A 12 -9.03 12.45 -4.58
N LEU A 13 -8.81 12.86 -5.84
CA LEU A 13 -9.16 14.18 -6.37
C LEU A 13 -8.48 15.32 -5.59
N GLU A 14 -7.25 15.10 -5.16
CA GLU A 14 -6.49 16.04 -4.35
C GLU A 14 -5.89 17.18 -5.18
N GLY A 15 -5.48 16.88 -6.42
CA GLY A 15 -4.86 17.84 -7.32
C GLY A 15 -5.79 18.99 -7.71
N ASP A 16 -5.21 20.17 -7.92
CA ASP A 16 -5.95 21.39 -8.26
C ASP A 16 -6.79 21.23 -9.54
N ASN A 17 -6.30 20.42 -10.48
CA ASN A 17 -6.99 20.06 -11.72
C ASN A 17 -8.27 19.22 -11.49
N CYS A 18 -8.42 18.60 -10.32
CA CYS A 18 -9.58 17.81 -9.94
C CYS A 18 -10.56 18.57 -9.03
N SER A 19 -10.27 19.83 -8.70
CA SER A 19 -11.05 20.63 -7.73
C SER A 19 -12.55 20.71 -8.05
N ALA A 20 -12.91 20.97 -9.32
CA ALA A 20 -14.31 21.02 -9.75
C ALA A 20 -15.02 19.66 -9.59
N LEU A 21 -14.34 18.56 -9.96
CA LEU A 21 -14.86 17.21 -9.82
C LEU A 21 -14.98 16.81 -8.34
N ARG A 22 -14.02 17.21 -7.50
CA ARG A 22 -14.07 17.01 -6.04
C ARG A 22 -15.29 17.71 -5.44
N SER A 23 -15.52 18.98 -5.78
CA SER A 23 -16.68 19.72 -5.28
C SER A 23 -17.99 19.06 -5.72
N ALA A 24 -18.08 18.60 -6.96
CA ALA A 24 -19.26 17.89 -7.47
C ALA A 24 -19.48 16.55 -6.73
N TYR A 25 -18.42 15.77 -6.49
CA TYR A 25 -18.49 14.52 -5.74
C TYR A 25 -18.91 14.75 -4.28
N LEU A 26 -18.33 15.74 -3.61
CA LEU A 26 -18.66 16.06 -2.20
C LEU A 26 -20.09 16.61 -2.03
N ALA A 27 -20.64 17.24 -3.07
CA ALA A 27 -22.03 17.71 -3.09
C ALA A 27 -23.03 16.62 -3.52
N ASP A 28 -22.56 15.38 -3.74
CA ASP A 28 -23.38 14.24 -4.17
C ASP A 28 -24.13 14.49 -5.50
N VAL A 29 -23.59 15.37 -6.36
CA VAL A 29 -24.19 15.68 -7.67
C VAL A 29 -23.65 14.81 -8.80
N VAL A 30 -22.63 14.00 -8.53
CA VAL A 30 -22.04 13.08 -9.50
C VAL A 30 -21.51 11.82 -8.82
N THR A 31 -21.78 10.66 -9.42
CA THR A 31 -21.13 9.41 -9.01
C THR A 31 -19.76 9.30 -9.67
N VAL A 32 -18.70 9.07 -8.90
CA VAL A 32 -17.35 8.85 -9.43
C VAL A 32 -16.95 7.38 -9.30
N THR A 33 -16.45 6.79 -10.39
CA THR A 33 -15.95 5.41 -10.43
C THR A 33 -14.50 5.39 -10.95
N PRO A 34 -13.55 4.71 -10.28
CA PRO A 34 -13.72 4.04 -8.99
C PRO A 34 -14.03 5.04 -7.86
N HIS A 35 -14.82 4.59 -6.88
CA HIS A 35 -15.30 5.44 -5.79
C HIS A 35 -14.13 5.87 -4.90
N PRO A 36 -13.88 7.19 -4.71
CA PRO A 36 -12.72 7.69 -3.95
C PRO A 36 -12.62 7.08 -2.54
N GLN A 37 -13.74 7.01 -1.81
CA GLN A 37 -13.76 6.39 -0.48
C GLN A 37 -13.45 4.87 -0.50
N ALA A 38 -14.02 4.12 -1.46
CA ALA A 38 -13.74 2.69 -1.57
C ALA A 38 -12.27 2.46 -1.91
N TYR A 39 -11.69 3.30 -2.78
CA TYR A 39 -10.27 3.28 -3.07
C TYR A 39 -9.44 3.56 -1.80
N ALA A 40 -9.78 4.60 -1.04
CA ALA A 40 -9.10 4.95 0.20
C ALA A 40 -9.09 3.80 1.22
N LEU A 41 -10.21 3.08 1.32
CA LEU A 41 -10.33 1.93 2.19
C LEU A 41 -9.49 0.77 1.64
N TYR A 42 -9.79 0.29 0.44
CA TYR A 42 -9.28 -1.00 -0.04
C TYR A 42 -7.89 -0.97 -0.68
N ALA A 43 -7.45 0.17 -1.21
CA ALA A 43 -6.16 0.29 -1.89
C ALA A 43 -4.99 0.62 -0.94
N ASP A 44 -5.25 0.72 0.37
CA ASP A 44 -4.21 0.99 1.35
C ASP A 44 -3.30 -0.23 1.56
N LYS A 45 -2.03 -0.08 1.16
CA LYS A 45 -1.00 -1.12 1.28
C LYS A 45 -0.76 -1.55 2.72
N ARG A 46 -1.10 -0.73 3.73
CA ARG A 46 -1.00 -1.10 5.15
C ARG A 46 -1.83 -2.33 5.48
N ARG A 47 -2.94 -2.56 4.76
CA ARG A 47 -3.76 -3.77 4.92
C ARG A 47 -3.01 -5.06 4.61
N LEU A 48 -1.95 -5.01 3.80
CA LEU A 48 -1.12 -6.20 3.56
C LEU A 48 -0.35 -6.62 4.81
N VAL A 49 -0.07 -5.70 5.74
CA VAL A 49 0.55 -6.04 7.04
C VAL A 49 -0.40 -6.94 7.82
N ASP A 50 -1.66 -6.52 7.92
CA ASP A 50 -2.72 -7.26 8.61
C ASP A 50 -2.94 -8.65 8.00
N LEU A 51 -2.94 -8.74 6.65
CA LEU A 51 -3.09 -10.01 5.93
C LEU A 51 -1.93 -10.99 6.14
N THR A 52 -0.80 -10.54 6.68
CA THR A 52 0.35 -11.40 7.01
C THR A 52 0.51 -11.63 8.52
N ASN A 53 -0.31 -10.99 9.34
CA ASN A 53 -0.26 -11.11 10.80
C ASN A 53 -1.15 -12.28 11.27
N ALA A 54 -0.53 -13.45 11.43
CA ALA A 54 -1.23 -14.67 11.83
C ALA A 54 -2.01 -14.54 13.15
N ARG A 55 -1.46 -13.79 14.14
CA ARG A 55 -2.12 -13.56 15.43
C ARG A 55 -3.35 -12.69 15.26
N PHE A 56 -3.23 -11.57 14.55
CA PHE A 56 -4.36 -10.69 14.30
C PHE A 56 -5.49 -11.41 13.55
N LEU A 57 -5.14 -12.19 12.52
CA LEU A 57 -6.13 -12.98 11.76
C LEU A 57 -6.85 -14.01 12.65
N GLU A 58 -6.14 -14.61 13.61
CA GLU A 58 -6.75 -15.51 14.59
C GLU A 58 -7.70 -14.77 15.54
N GLU A 59 -7.27 -13.62 16.08
CA GLU A 59 -8.03 -12.80 17.02
C GLU A 59 -9.35 -12.30 16.42
N ILE A 60 -9.38 -11.97 15.13
CA ILE A 60 -10.61 -11.55 14.44
C ILE A 60 -11.45 -12.72 13.92
N GLY A 61 -11.04 -13.97 14.18
CA GLY A 61 -11.81 -15.17 13.86
C GLY A 61 -11.68 -15.67 12.42
N VAL A 62 -10.58 -15.38 11.71
CA VAL A 62 -10.35 -15.93 10.36
C VAL A 62 -10.07 -17.43 10.44
N ASP A 63 -10.81 -18.20 9.64
CA ASP A 63 -10.66 -19.64 9.54
C ASP A 63 -9.21 -20.06 9.22
N GLN A 64 -8.79 -21.18 9.80
CA GLN A 64 -7.47 -21.77 9.63
C GLN A 64 -7.13 -22.03 8.16
N GLN A 65 -8.09 -22.47 7.35
CA GLN A 65 -7.87 -22.70 5.92
C GLN A 65 -7.53 -21.40 5.19
N ILE A 66 -8.25 -20.31 5.49
CA ILE A 66 -8.01 -18.99 4.91
C ILE A 66 -6.66 -18.44 5.39
N ARG A 67 -6.33 -18.58 6.69
CA ARG A 67 -5.02 -18.17 7.23
C ARG A 67 -3.86 -18.90 6.51
N ALA A 68 -4.01 -20.19 6.21
CA ALA A 68 -3.00 -20.96 5.47
C ALA A 68 -2.82 -20.45 4.03
N VAL A 69 -3.92 -20.17 3.33
CA VAL A 69 -3.88 -19.58 1.97
C VAL A 69 -3.20 -18.19 2.00
N LEU A 70 -3.56 -17.34 2.96
CA LEU A 70 -2.94 -16.02 3.10
C LEU A 70 -1.43 -16.14 3.37
N ALA A 71 -1.02 -17.02 4.27
CA ALA A 71 0.40 -17.27 4.56
C ALA A 71 1.18 -17.82 3.34
N GLN A 72 0.51 -18.55 2.45
CA GLN A 72 1.12 -19.10 1.24
C GLN A 72 1.29 -18.03 0.16
N TYR A 73 0.25 -17.23 -0.11
CA TYR A 73 0.20 -16.38 -1.31
C TYR A 73 0.45 -14.89 -1.04
N VAL A 74 0.21 -14.39 0.18
CA VAL A 74 0.53 -13.01 0.54
C VAL A 74 2.01 -12.95 0.95
N PRO A 75 2.85 -12.13 0.29
CA PRO A 75 4.23 -11.95 0.72
C PRO A 75 4.29 -11.28 2.08
N LEU A 76 5.19 -11.75 2.96
CA LEU A 76 5.41 -11.13 4.27
C LEU A 76 5.66 -9.65 4.11
N THR A 77 4.93 -8.86 4.89
CA THR A 77 4.77 -7.44 4.72
C THR A 77 4.94 -6.80 6.10
N VAL A 78 6.04 -6.06 6.30
CA VAL A 78 6.40 -5.50 7.62
C VAL A 78 6.62 -4.00 7.45
N PRO A 79 6.14 -3.11 8.33
CA PRO A 79 6.50 -1.69 8.28
C PRO A 79 7.97 -1.47 8.69
N VAL A 80 8.67 -0.52 8.07
CA VAL A 80 9.98 -0.06 8.57
C VAL A 80 9.78 0.83 9.78
N GLU A 81 10.33 0.39 10.91
CA GLU A 81 10.32 1.06 12.21
C GLU A 81 11.75 1.16 12.75
N HIS A 82 11.98 2.07 13.71
CA HIS A 82 13.33 2.25 14.28
C HIS A 82 13.91 0.95 14.84
N GLY A 83 13.08 0.10 15.45
CA GLY A 83 13.52 -1.16 16.06
C GLY A 83 13.90 -2.27 15.07
N ASN A 84 13.37 -2.25 13.84
CA ASN A 84 13.62 -3.28 12.84
C ASN A 84 14.43 -2.78 11.63
N ALA A 85 14.71 -1.47 11.56
CA ALA A 85 15.39 -0.83 10.44
C ALA A 85 16.74 -1.47 10.11
N GLU A 86 17.58 -1.73 11.11
CA GLU A 86 18.90 -2.32 10.88
C GLU A 86 18.79 -3.73 10.29
N HIS A 87 17.91 -4.56 10.85
CA HIS A 87 17.66 -5.91 10.35
C HIS A 87 17.17 -5.89 8.88
N LEU A 88 16.26 -4.97 8.55
CA LEU A 88 15.74 -4.81 7.19
C LEU A 88 16.80 -4.29 6.22
N TRP A 89 17.71 -3.41 6.68
CA TRP A 89 18.84 -2.93 5.88
C TRP A 89 19.83 -4.05 5.56
N GLN A 90 20.15 -4.90 6.53
CA GLN A 90 21.05 -6.05 6.34
C GLN A 90 20.46 -7.06 5.35
N ASN A 91 19.16 -7.33 5.44
CA ASN A 91 18.46 -8.28 4.57
C ASN A 91 17.90 -7.66 3.27
N ARG A 92 18.15 -6.37 3.00
CA ARG A 92 17.48 -5.60 1.95
C ARG A 92 17.52 -6.24 0.56
N ARG A 93 18.56 -7.00 0.21
CA ARG A 93 18.74 -7.56 -1.14
C ARG A 93 17.59 -8.47 -1.59
N SER A 94 16.86 -9.07 -0.65
CA SER A 94 15.67 -9.91 -0.92
C SER A 94 14.34 -9.16 -0.73
N LEU A 95 14.37 -7.86 -0.48
CA LEU A 95 13.21 -7.06 -0.13
C LEU A 95 12.90 -6.01 -1.22
N PHE A 96 11.62 -5.67 -1.35
CA PHE A 96 11.15 -4.51 -2.10
C PHE A 96 10.53 -3.49 -1.14
N PHE A 97 11.02 -2.26 -1.16
CA PHE A 97 10.53 -1.17 -0.31
C PHE A 97 9.59 -0.28 -1.12
N LYS A 98 8.35 -0.11 -0.66
CA LYS A 98 7.35 0.75 -1.31
C LYS A 98 6.79 1.74 -0.30
N PRO A 99 6.59 3.02 -0.65
CA PRO A 99 5.86 3.96 0.18
C PRO A 99 4.38 3.55 0.27
N VAL A 100 3.74 3.94 1.37
CA VAL A 100 2.31 3.71 1.61
C VAL A 100 1.49 4.30 0.47
N SER A 101 1.69 5.59 0.19
CA SER A 101 1.08 6.31 -0.94
C SER A 101 2.03 6.36 -2.15
N GLY A 102 1.47 6.24 -3.36
CA GLY A 102 2.22 6.36 -4.61
C GLY A 102 1.63 5.51 -5.74
N PHE A 103 1.52 6.11 -6.93
CA PHE A 103 0.98 5.49 -8.14
C PHE A 103 2.08 5.20 -9.17
N GLY A 104 1.83 4.23 -10.05
CA GLY A 104 2.66 4.00 -11.25
C GLY A 104 4.13 3.69 -10.97
N SER A 105 4.42 2.77 -10.04
CA SER A 105 5.77 2.36 -9.61
C SER A 105 6.66 3.45 -8.98
N ARG A 106 6.17 4.68 -8.84
CA ARG A 106 6.93 5.77 -8.20
C ARG A 106 7.19 5.42 -6.73
N GLY A 107 8.47 5.44 -6.35
CA GLY A 107 8.93 5.16 -4.99
C GLY A 107 9.08 3.68 -4.64
N ALA A 108 8.87 2.74 -5.58
CA ALA A 108 9.22 1.34 -5.34
C ALA A 108 10.74 1.13 -5.53
N TYR A 109 11.43 0.69 -4.48
CA TYR A 109 12.86 0.41 -4.49
C TYR A 109 13.10 -1.09 -4.35
N ARG A 110 13.83 -1.68 -5.29
CA ARG A 110 14.47 -2.97 -5.05
C ARG A 110 15.60 -2.79 -4.05
N GLY A 111 15.62 -3.60 -2.99
CA GLY A 111 16.61 -3.42 -1.94
C GLY A 111 18.04 -3.78 -2.38
N ASP A 112 18.23 -4.58 -3.43
CA ASP A 112 19.55 -4.82 -4.02
C ASP A 112 20.15 -3.58 -4.72
N LYS A 113 19.30 -2.67 -5.20
CA LYS A 113 19.68 -1.37 -5.81
C LYS A 113 19.56 -0.19 -4.84
N LEU A 114 19.26 -0.46 -3.57
CA LEU A 114 19.00 0.58 -2.58
C LEU A 114 20.29 1.07 -1.93
N THR A 115 20.49 2.40 -1.93
CA THR A 115 21.63 3.06 -1.31
C THR A 115 21.31 3.53 0.10
N LYS A 116 22.35 3.67 0.94
CA LYS A 116 22.18 4.10 2.34
C LYS A 116 21.59 5.51 2.45
N ARG A 117 21.96 6.40 1.52
CA ARG A 117 21.36 7.75 1.41
C ARG A 117 19.85 7.73 1.14
N VAL A 118 19.38 6.84 0.26
CA VAL A 118 17.93 6.70 -0.01
C VAL A 118 17.23 6.06 1.18
N TRP A 119 17.88 5.09 1.83
CA TRP A 119 17.39 4.44 3.03
C TRP A 119 17.11 5.44 4.17
N GLU A 120 18.10 6.26 4.50
CA GLU A 120 17.98 7.23 5.60
C GLU A 120 17.05 8.40 5.25
N GLY A 121 16.99 8.81 3.98
CA GLY A 121 16.28 10.01 3.55
C GLY A 121 14.82 9.82 3.15
N LYS A 122 14.39 8.61 2.75
CA LYS A 122 13.05 8.41 2.12
C LYS A 122 12.23 7.25 2.68
N LEU A 123 12.76 6.45 3.60
CA LEU A 123 12.13 5.21 4.05
C LEU A 123 11.52 5.28 5.46
N ARG A 124 10.80 6.36 5.78
CA ARG A 124 9.85 6.36 6.92
C ARG A 124 8.51 5.78 6.45
N GLY A 125 8.06 4.69 7.09
CA GLY A 125 6.80 4.02 6.76
C GLY A 125 6.71 3.18 5.47
N PRO A 126 7.76 2.85 4.72
CA PRO A 126 7.62 1.91 3.62
C PRO A 126 7.36 0.52 4.18
N ILE A 127 6.66 -0.25 3.38
CA ILE A 127 6.30 -1.61 3.70
C ILE A 127 7.19 -2.51 2.84
N PRO A 128 8.29 -3.07 3.38
CA PRO A 128 8.99 -4.16 2.75
C PRO A 128 8.05 -5.32 2.53
N CYS A 129 7.79 -5.63 1.27
CA CYS A 129 7.29 -6.95 0.89
C CYS A 129 8.51 -7.83 0.64
N GLY A 130 8.55 -9.00 1.28
CA GLY A 130 9.51 -10.04 0.93
C GLY A 130 9.36 -10.40 -0.54
N SER A 131 10.45 -10.38 -1.31
CA SER A 131 10.43 -11.08 -2.60
C SER A 131 10.47 -12.57 -2.30
N ARG A 132 9.34 -13.26 -2.46
CA ARG A 132 9.44 -14.66 -2.85
C ARG A 132 9.86 -14.64 -4.31
N ARG A 133 11.06 -15.16 -4.58
CA ARG A 133 11.44 -15.51 -5.95
C ARG A 133 10.32 -16.39 -6.51
N ALA A 134 9.85 -16.06 -7.70
CA ALA A 134 9.20 -17.04 -8.56
C ALA A 134 10.20 -18.17 -8.85
#